data_AF-A0A3N5R266-F1
#
_entry.id   AF-A0A3N5R266-F1
#
_cell.length_a   1.000
_cell.length_b   1.000
_cell.length_c   1.000
_cell.angle_alpha   90.00
_cell.angle_beta   90.00
_cell.angle_gamma   90.00
#
_symmetry.space_group_name_H-M   'P 1'
#
loop_
_entity.id
_entity.type
_entity.pdbx_description
1 polymer ?
#
loop_
_entity_poly.entity_id
_entity_poly.type
_entity_poly.pdbx_seq_one_letter_code
_entity_poly.pdbx_strand_id
1 'polypeptide(L)'
;MRKSLYSDEQIVNIVRESHAHGVPATSKKYKVSSHTIYIWRKKYGSMEPSQVSELKRITQENARLKKLVAERDLEIEVMKEIASKWTAWLSTGRRTAASPSCQVRRQTGYWTTPLRIIDRDSQRCAGADDNR
;
A
#
# COMPACT_ATOMS: atom_id res chain seq x y z
N MET A 1 20.53 -17.78 -3.59
CA MET A 1 20.96 -18.04 -4.98
C MET A 1 22.35 -17.44 -5.18
N ARG A 2 23.30 -18.15 -5.79
CA ARG A 2 24.63 -17.56 -6.07
C ARG A 2 24.49 -16.47 -7.13
N LYS A 3 25.17 -15.35 -6.94
CA LYS A 3 25.21 -14.24 -7.91
C LYS A 3 25.94 -14.72 -9.17
N SER A 4 25.39 -14.47 -10.36
CA SER A 4 26.13 -14.74 -11.59
C SER A 4 27.31 -13.76 -11.69
N LEU A 5 28.46 -14.26 -12.17
CA LEU A 5 29.63 -13.42 -12.39
C LEU A 5 29.47 -12.50 -13.60
N TYR A 6 28.59 -12.86 -14.52
CA TYR A 6 28.31 -12.11 -15.75
C TYR A 6 26.93 -11.47 -15.67
N SER A 7 26.83 -10.24 -16.17
CA SER A 7 25.54 -9.56 -16.40
C SER A 7 24.83 -10.20 -17.59
N ASP A 8 23.50 -10.13 -17.63
CA ASP A 8 22.75 -10.66 -18.78
C ASP A 8 23.14 -10.01 -20.11
N GLU A 9 23.54 -8.73 -20.11
CA GLU A 9 24.03 -8.03 -21.30
C GLU A 9 25.37 -8.60 -21.77
N GLN A 10 26.29 -8.87 -20.84
CA GLN A 10 27.55 -9.54 -21.13
C GLN A 10 27.31 -10.96 -21.68
N ILE A 11 26.36 -11.69 -21.12
CA ILE A 11 25.99 -13.04 -21.59
C ILE A 11 25.50 -12.99 -23.04
N VAL A 12 24.62 -12.05 -23.39
CA VAL A 12 24.15 -11.88 -24.77
C VAL A 12 25.30 -11.57 -25.73
N ASN A 13 26.23 -10.68 -25.33
CA ASN A 13 27.38 -10.34 -26.15
C ASN A 13 28.31 -11.55 -26.37
N ILE A 14 28.55 -12.35 -25.32
CA ILE A 14 29.34 -13.59 -25.42
C ILE A 14 28.64 -14.60 -26.34
N VAL A 15 27.31 -14.74 -26.22
CA VAL A 15 26.53 -15.65 -27.09
C VAL A 15 26.66 -15.22 -28.55
N ARG A 16 26.53 -13.93 -28.88
CA ARG A 16 26.74 -13.40 -30.24
C ARG A 16 28.14 -13.68 -30.77
N GLU A 17 29.14 -13.41 -29.94
CA GLU A 17 30.53 -13.68 -30.33
C GLU A 17 30.74 -15.18 -30.62
N SER A 18 30.06 -16.06 -29.87
CA SER A 18 30.08 -17.51 -30.13
C SER A 18 29.39 -17.92 -31.43
N HIS A 19 28.46 -17.12 -31.95
CA HIS A 19 27.85 -17.34 -33.26
C HIS A 19 28.77 -16.89 -34.40
N ALA A 20 29.53 -15.80 -34.21
CA ALA A 20 30.45 -15.26 -35.21
C ALA A 20 31.80 -16.00 -35.28
N HIS A 21 32.42 -16.28 -34.13
CA HIS A 21 33.79 -16.83 -34.04
C HIS A 21 33.84 -18.28 -33.54
N GLY A 22 32.68 -18.87 -33.25
CA GLY A 22 32.56 -20.22 -32.73
C GLY A 22 32.74 -20.33 -31.21
N VAL A 23 32.16 -21.38 -30.65
CA VAL A 23 32.19 -21.69 -29.21
C VAL A 23 33.61 -21.92 -28.65
N PRO A 24 34.54 -22.67 -29.30
CA PRO A 24 35.84 -22.95 -28.70
C PRO A 24 36.75 -21.71 -28.60
N ALA A 25 36.68 -20.78 -29.55
CA ALA A 25 37.43 -19.52 -29.50
C ALA A 25 36.87 -18.60 -28.40
N THR A 26 35.55 -18.46 -28.35
CA THR A 26 34.85 -17.63 -27.36
C THR A 26 35.06 -18.15 -25.94
N SER A 27 35.04 -19.47 -25.74
CA SER A 27 35.31 -20.12 -24.46
C SER A 27 36.68 -19.73 -23.89
N LYS A 28 37.72 -19.75 -24.73
CA LYS A 28 39.08 -19.36 -24.34
C LYS A 28 39.18 -17.86 -24.00
N LYS A 29 38.56 -17.00 -24.81
CA LYS A 29 38.59 -15.54 -24.63
C LYS A 29 37.95 -15.11 -23.31
N TYR A 30 36.75 -15.61 -23.03
CA TYR A 30 35.98 -15.20 -21.85
C TYR A 30 36.22 -16.10 -20.63
N LYS A 31 37.06 -17.13 -20.74
CA LYS A 31 37.27 -18.13 -19.68
C LYS A 31 35.96 -18.76 -19.19
N VAL A 32 35.03 -18.99 -20.11
CA VAL A 32 33.72 -19.60 -19.87
C VAL A 32 33.73 -21.01 -20.43
N SER A 33 33.21 -21.99 -19.71
CA SER A 33 33.13 -23.36 -20.23
C SER A 33 32.24 -23.42 -21.48
N SER A 34 32.60 -24.22 -22.48
CA SER A 34 31.79 -24.42 -23.68
C SER A 34 30.35 -24.84 -23.35
N HIS A 35 30.18 -25.66 -22.31
CA HIS A 35 28.87 -26.10 -21.83
C HIS A 35 27.99 -24.92 -21.40
N THR A 36 28.55 -23.97 -20.64
CA THR A 36 27.84 -22.76 -20.22
C THR A 36 27.39 -21.91 -21.40
N ILE A 37 28.22 -21.79 -22.45
CA ILE A 37 27.88 -21.05 -23.66
C ILE A 37 26.67 -21.69 -24.38
N TYR A 38 26.59 -23.02 -24.44
CA TYR A 38 25.42 -23.71 -25.01
C TYR A 38 24.15 -23.47 -24.19
N ILE A 39 24.24 -23.49 -22.86
CA ILE A 39 23.11 -23.15 -21.98
C ILE A 39 22.65 -21.71 -22.24
N TRP A 40 23.59 -20.77 -22.31
CA TRP A 40 23.27 -19.37 -22.60
C TRP A 40 22.69 -19.18 -23.98
N ARG A 41 23.13 -19.93 -25.00
CA ARG A 41 22.53 -19.91 -26.33
C ARG A 41 21.07 -20.35 -26.31
N LYS A 42 20.71 -21.36 -25.52
CA LYS A 42 19.30 -21.78 -25.36
C LYS A 42 18.44 -20.69 -24.71
N LYS A 43 19.00 -19.91 -23.78
CA LYS A 43 18.25 -18.91 -23.01
C LYS A 43 18.22 -17.51 -23.67
N TYR A 44 19.31 -17.08 -24.28
CA TYR A 44 19.55 -15.73 -24.79
C TYR A 44 19.79 -15.68 -26.30
N GLY A 45 19.79 -16.81 -27.01
CA GLY A 45 20.13 -16.88 -28.43
C GLY A 45 19.25 -16.04 -29.35
N SER A 46 18.02 -15.76 -28.92
CA SER A 46 17.05 -14.94 -29.67
C SER A 46 16.98 -13.49 -29.21
N MET A 47 17.81 -13.07 -28.24
CA MET A 47 17.73 -11.74 -27.63
C MET A 47 18.81 -10.78 -28.15
N GLU A 48 18.41 -9.52 -28.34
CA GLU A 48 19.29 -8.37 -28.49
C GLU A 48 19.76 -7.83 -27.13
N PRO A 49 20.98 -7.27 -27.02
CA PRO A 49 21.46 -6.68 -25.77
C PRO A 49 20.58 -5.49 -25.35
N SER A 50 20.05 -4.73 -26.32
CA SER A 50 19.07 -3.67 -26.07
C SER A 50 17.78 -4.20 -25.44
N GLN A 51 17.26 -5.33 -25.95
CA GLN A 51 16.08 -5.99 -25.40
C GLN A 51 16.31 -6.46 -23.96
N VAL A 52 17.50 -6.98 -23.64
CA VAL A 52 17.81 -7.41 -22.26
C VAL A 52 17.83 -6.24 -21.29
N SER A 53 18.41 -5.11 -21.69
CA SER A 53 18.44 -3.90 -20.86
C SER A 53 17.03 -3.35 -20.63
N GLU A 54 16.23 -3.30 -21.69
CA GLU A 54 14.83 -2.87 -21.61
C GLU A 54 13.98 -3.82 -20.75
N LEU A 55 14.14 -5.14 -20.90
CA LEU A 55 13.45 -6.13 -20.08
C LEU A 55 13.79 -5.97 -18.59
N LYS A 56 15.05 -5.67 -18.25
CA LYS A 56 15.43 -5.37 -16.86
C LYS A 56 14.73 -4.14 -16.32
N ARG A 57 14.70 -3.06 -17.10
CA ARG A 57 13.99 -1.83 -16.72
C ARG A 57 12.50 -2.09 -16.51
N ILE A 58 11.86 -2.76 -17.46
CA ILE A 58 10.42 -3.07 -17.41
C ILE A 58 10.09 -4.02 -16.27
N THR A 59 10.92 -5.01 -15.97
CA THR A 59 10.68 -5.93 -14.85
C THR A 59 10.82 -5.24 -13.49
N GLN A 60 11.80 -4.35 -13.33
CA GLN A 60 11.93 -3.52 -12.12
C GLN A 60 10.73 -2.59 -11.95
N GLU A 61 10.32 -1.91 -13.01
CA GLU A 61 9.18 -1.01 -12.96
C GLU A 61 7.88 -1.77 -12.67
N ASN A 62 7.65 -2.92 -13.31
CA ASN A 62 6.50 -3.76 -12.99
C ASN A 62 6.51 -4.24 -11.53
N ALA A 63 7.67 -4.58 -10.97
CA ALA A 63 7.76 -4.98 -9.56
C ALA A 63 7.39 -3.82 -8.63
N ARG A 64 7.87 -2.61 -8.93
CA ARG A 64 7.51 -1.38 -8.20
C ARG A 64 6.01 -1.09 -8.32
N LEU A 65 5.47 -1.10 -9.53
CA LEU A 65 4.06 -0.83 -9.80
C LEU A 65 3.15 -1.85 -9.10
N LYS A 66 3.47 -3.13 -9.16
CA LYS A 66 2.71 -4.18 -8.45
C LYS A 66 2.69 -3.96 -6.94
N LYS A 67 3.79 -3.53 -6.35
CA LYS A 67 3.86 -3.18 -4.93
C LYS A 67 2.92 -2.01 -4.59
N LEU A 68 3.00 -0.94 -5.38
CA LEU A 68 2.16 0.24 -5.19
C LEU A 68 0.66 -0.08 -5.35
N VAL A 69 0.30 -0.89 -6.36
CA VAL A 69 -1.09 -1.32 -6.56
C VAL A 69 -1.57 -2.14 -5.38
N ALA A 70 -0.80 -3.12 -4.92
CA ALA A 70 -1.16 -3.93 -3.75
C ALA A 70 -1.34 -3.07 -2.48
N GLU A 71 -0.47 -2.09 -2.24
CA GLU A 71 -0.60 -1.17 -1.10
C GLU A 71 -1.88 -0.33 -1.18
N ARG A 72 -2.21 0.20 -2.36
CA ARG A 72 -3.44 0.99 -2.57
C ARG A 72 -4.71 0.13 -2.48
N ASP A 73 -4.69 -1.09 -3.00
CA ASP A 73 -5.82 -2.01 -2.92
C ASP A 73 -6.15 -2.36 -1.45
N LEU A 74 -5.11 -2.60 -0.63
CA LEU A 74 -5.28 -2.81 0.81
C LEU A 74 -5.87 -1.58 1.51
N GLU A 75 -5.40 -0.38 1.21
CA GLU A 75 -5.98 0.86 1.77
C GLU A 75 -7.45 1.02 1.40
N ILE A 76 -7.81 0.73 0.15
CA ILE A 76 -9.20 0.77 -0.32
C ILE A 76 -10.06 -0.26 0.41
N GLU A 77 -9.55 -1.48 0.61
CA GLU A 77 -10.26 -2.53 1.34
C GLU A 77 -10.53 -2.12 2.80
N VAL A 78 -9.53 -1.58 3.49
CA VAL A 78 -9.67 -1.05 4.85
C VAL A 78 -10.69 0.09 4.90
N MET A 79 -10.63 1.04 3.96
CA MET A 79 -11.60 2.14 3.90
C MET A 79 -13.02 1.64 3.65
N LYS A 80 -13.21 0.65 2.78
CA LYS A 80 -14.51 0.02 2.52
C LYS A 80 -15.04 -0.71 3.74
N GLU A 81 -14.19 -1.41 4.48
CA GLU A 81 -14.58 -2.09 5.71
C GLU A 81 -15.04 -1.08 6.77
N ILE A 82 -14.27 -0.01 6.97
CA ILE A 82 -14.62 1.10 7.88
C ILE A 82 -15.96 1.72 7.46
N ALA A 83 -16.12 2.09 6.19
CA ALA A 83 -17.37 2.67 5.68
C ALA A 83 -18.57 1.73 5.86
N SER A 84 -18.37 0.42 5.66
CA SER A 84 -19.40 -0.60 5.88
C SER A 84 -19.80 -0.68 7.36
N LYS A 85 -18.83 -0.63 8.29
CA LYS A 85 -19.10 -0.57 9.74
C LYS A 85 -19.87 0.69 10.14
N TRP A 86 -19.48 1.86 9.62
CA TRP A 86 -20.21 3.11 9.87
C TRP A 86 -21.64 3.07 9.34
N THR A 87 -21.83 2.56 8.13
CA THR A 87 -23.17 2.40 7.53
C THR A 87 -24.03 1.44 8.35
N ALA A 88 -23.45 0.32 8.81
CA ALA A 88 -24.11 -0.60 9.70
C ALA A 88 -24.51 0.08 11.02
N TRP A 89 -23.59 0.80 11.68
CA TRP A 89 -23.86 1.53 12.92
C TRP A 89 -24.97 2.58 12.76
N LEU A 90 -24.99 3.34 11.66
CA LEU A 90 -26.05 4.30 11.38
C LEU A 90 -27.41 3.62 11.14
N SER A 91 -27.41 2.42 10.56
CA SER A 91 -28.63 1.65 10.30
C SER A 91 -29.21 0.99 11.57
N THR A 92 -28.34 0.53 12.49
CA THR A 92 -28.75 -0.04 13.78
C THR A 92 -29.00 1.03 14.85
N GLY A 93 -28.34 2.19 14.76
CA GLY A 93 -28.41 3.31 15.69
C GLY A 93 -29.56 4.30 15.47
N ARG A 94 -30.40 4.16 14.43
CA ARG A 94 -31.65 4.93 14.29
C ARG A 94 -32.76 4.36 15.19
N ARG A 95 -32.46 4.15 16.47
CA ARG A 95 -33.45 3.77 17.48
C ARG A 95 -33.05 4.18 18.90
N THR A 96 -32.45 5.34 19.10
CA THR A 96 -32.49 6.02 20.42
C THR A 96 -32.30 7.53 20.26
N ALA A 97 -33.22 8.26 20.90
CA ALA A 97 -33.17 9.68 21.24
C ALA A 97 -33.32 10.72 20.11
N ALA A 98 -34.52 10.76 19.51
CA ALA A 98 -35.19 12.06 19.47
C ALA A 98 -35.53 12.43 20.93
N SER A 99 -34.74 13.28 21.56
CA SER A 99 -35.09 13.84 22.87
C SER A 99 -36.36 14.70 22.69
N PRO A 100 -37.44 14.44 23.44
CA PRO A 100 -38.63 15.27 23.38
C PRO A 100 -38.30 16.66 23.92
N SER A 101 -38.66 17.68 23.15
CA SER A 101 -38.94 19.03 23.66
C SER A 101 -37.84 19.69 24.51
N CYS A 102 -36.85 20.30 23.85
CA CYS A 102 -36.45 21.64 24.28
C CYS A 102 -37.60 22.59 23.95
N GLN A 103 -38.64 22.59 24.78
CA GLN A 103 -39.63 23.66 24.78
C GLN A 103 -38.93 24.86 25.40
N VAL A 104 -38.37 25.74 24.56
CA VAL A 104 -37.91 27.06 24.97
C VAL A 104 -39.14 27.77 25.54
N ARG A 105 -39.33 27.65 26.85
CA ARG A 105 -40.34 28.40 27.59
C ARG A 105 -39.81 29.82 27.69
N ARG A 106 -40.22 30.67 26.74
CA ARG A 106 -40.17 32.13 26.92
C ARG A 106 -40.95 32.44 28.20
N GLN A 107 -40.25 32.63 29.32
CA GLN A 107 -40.83 33.33 30.46
C GLN A 107 -40.65 34.81 30.18
N THR A 108 -41.68 35.42 29.57
CA THR A 108 -41.91 36.86 29.72
C THR A 108 -42.20 37.08 31.20
N GLY A 109 -41.19 37.57 31.92
CA GLY A 109 -41.29 37.87 33.33
C GLY A 109 -42.15 39.10 33.58
N TYR A 110 -42.85 39.11 34.71
CA TYR A 110 -43.10 40.19 35.68
C TYR A 110 -43.70 39.44 36.90
N TRP A 111 -43.39 39.64 38.18
CA TRP A 111 -43.15 40.83 38.99
C TRP A 111 -42.45 40.45 40.31
N THR A 112 -41.70 41.43 40.86
CA THR A 112 -41.48 41.72 42.29
C THR A 112 -40.86 40.68 43.24
N THR A 113 -39.61 40.96 43.64
CA THR A 113 -38.94 40.66 44.92
C THR A 113 -39.81 41.00 46.16
N PRO A 114 -39.53 40.51 47.40
CA PRO A 114 -38.17 40.31 47.95
C PRO A 114 -37.95 39.16 48.97
N LEU A 115 -36.66 38.98 49.31
CA LEU A 115 -36.07 38.37 50.53
C LEU A 115 -35.42 36.98 50.40
N ARG A 116 -34.08 37.04 50.28
CA ARG A 116 -33.00 36.21 50.86
C ARG A 116 -33.33 34.76 51.26
N ILE A 117 -32.53 33.82 50.74
CA ILE A 117 -31.55 33.01 51.51
C ILE A 117 -30.65 32.20 50.52
N ILE A 118 -29.37 32.63 50.47
CA ILE A 118 -28.12 31.85 50.45
C ILE A 118 -27.87 30.83 49.32
N ASP A 119 -26.86 31.15 48.51
CA ASP A 119 -26.04 30.25 47.68
C ASP A 119 -25.67 28.94 48.38
N ARG A 120 -25.78 27.80 47.65
CA ARG A 120 -24.87 26.67 47.87
C ARG A 120 -24.79 25.74 46.68
N ASP A 121 -23.56 25.57 46.22
CA ASP A 121 -23.02 24.36 45.59
C ASP A 121 -23.46 24.12 44.14
N SER A 122 -22.69 24.48 43.10
CA SER A 122 -21.30 24.06 42.84
C SER A 122 -21.09 22.58 43.13
N GLN A 123 -20.55 21.85 42.13
CA GLN A 123 -20.26 20.40 42.09
C GLN A 123 -21.46 19.58 41.56
N ARG A 124 -21.33 18.68 40.60
CA ARG A 124 -20.14 17.94 40.17
C ARG A 124 -20.40 17.37 38.77
N CYS A 125 -19.60 17.78 37.79
CA CYS A 125 -19.37 16.94 36.62
C CYS A 125 -18.44 15.82 37.09
N ALA A 126 -19.02 14.68 37.49
CA ALA A 126 -18.27 13.45 37.71
C ALA A 126 -18.29 12.65 36.41
N GLY A 127 -17.10 12.28 35.93
CA GLY A 127 -16.88 11.64 34.66
C GLY A 127 -17.48 10.24 34.53
N ALA A 128 -17.70 9.86 33.28
CA ALA A 128 -17.65 8.48 32.84
C ALA A 128 -16.58 8.42 31.74
N ASP A 129 -15.40 7.98 32.15
CA ASP A 129 -14.51 7.22 31.27
C ASP A 129 -15.32 6.02 30.76
N ASP A 130 -15.42 5.85 29.45
CA ASP A 130 -15.73 4.53 28.89
C ASP A 130 -14.87 4.33 27.64
N ASN A 131 -13.76 3.66 27.90
CA ASN A 131 -12.90 2.98 26.95
C ASN A 131 -13.59 1.66 26.55
N ARG A 132 -14.08 1.56 25.31
CA ARG A 132 -14.31 0.28 24.63
C ARG A 132 -14.27 0.42 23.12
#